data_AF-A0A835XMD2-F1
#
_entry.id   AF-A0A835XMD2-F1
#
_cell.length_a   1.000
_cell.length_b   1.000
_cell.length_c   1.000
_cell.angle_alpha   90.00
_cell.angle_beta   90.00
_cell.angle_gamma   90.00
#
_symmetry.space_group_name_H-M   'P 1'
#
loop_
_entity.id
_entity.type
_entity.pdbx_description
1 polymer ?
#
loop_
_entity_poly.entity_id
_entity_poly.type
_entity_poly.pdbx_seq_one_letter_code
_entity_poly.pdbx_strand_id
1 'polypeptide(L)' 'MPMAIAHATVDGIKYKLWDTNTDWLSARDFCQAKNMLLADFSSLSEYQAIWNSLILSWASLKTTTEEAPALW' A
#
# COMPACT_ATOMS: atom_id res chain seq x y z
N MET A 1 -11.09 4.62 11.35
CA MET A 1 -11.28 3.87 10.08
C MET A 1 -9.89 3.64 9.50
N PRO A 2 -9.53 2.42 9.09
CA PRO A 2 -8.23 2.17 8.49
C PRO A 2 -8.05 3.04 7.24
N MET A 3 -6.90 3.69 7.13
CA MET A 3 -6.54 4.57 6.02
C MET A 3 -5.54 3.83 5.13
N ALA A 4 -5.70 3.98 3.81
CA ALA A 4 -4.69 3.51 2.88
C ALA A 4 -3.48 4.43 3.01
N ILE A 5 -2.32 3.85 3.32
CA ILE A 5 -1.06 4.57 3.51
C ILE A 5 -0.17 4.57 2.28
N ALA A 6 -0.46 3.69 1.32
CA ALA A 6 0.21 3.67 0.03
C ALA A 6 -0.68 3.05 -1.03
N HIS A 7 -0.37 3.37 -2.28
CA HIS A 7 -0.97 2.74 -3.44
C HIS A 7 0.07 2.58 -4.55
N ALA A 8 -0.08 1.54 -5.36
CA ALA A 8 0.79 1.30 -6.50
C ALA A 8 -0.03 0.75 -7.65
N THR A 9 0.40 1.02 -8.87
CA THR A 9 -0.15 0.37 -10.07
C THR A 9 0.96 -0.43 -10.71
N VAL A 10 0.80 -1.76 -10.76
CA VAL A 10 1.76 -2.68 -11.37
C VAL A 10 0.99 -3.52 -12.37
N ASP A 11 1.46 -3.56 -13.62
CA ASP A 11 0.82 -4.30 -14.72
C ASP A 11 -0.68 -3.95 -14.93
N GLY A 12 -1.06 -2.70 -14.67
CA GLY A 12 -2.45 -2.24 -14.75
C GLY A 12 -3.35 -2.61 -13.56
N ILE A 13 -2.84 -3.39 -12.59
CA ILE A 13 -3.52 -3.73 -11.35
C ILE A 13 -3.20 -2.69 -10.27
N LYS A 14 -4.23 -2.20 -9.58
CA LYS A 14 -4.10 -1.21 -8.50
C LYS A 14 -4.01 -1.90 -7.15
N TYR A 15 -2.89 -1.74 -6.47
CA TYR A 15 -2.62 -2.23 -5.13
C TYR A 15 -2.77 -1.10 -4.12
N LYS A 16 -3.28 -1.41 -2.92
CA LYS A 16 -3.38 -0.49 -1.79
C LYS A 16 -2.81 -1.16 -0.55
N LEU A 17 -1.95 -0.43 0.17
CA LEU A 17 -1.43 -0.82 1.47
C LEU A 17 -2.21 -0.10 2.57
N TRP A 18 -2.67 -0.86 3.56
CA TRP A 18 -3.42 -0.35 4.70
C TRP A 18 -2.56 -0.40 5.97
N ASP A 19 -2.64 0.62 6.82
CA ASP A 19 -1.92 0.68 8.11
C ASP A 19 -2.65 -0.14 9.18
N THR A 20 -2.81 -1.44 8.93
CA THR A 20 -3.51 -2.32 9.87
C THR A 20 -2.84 -3.69 9.81
N ASN A 21 -2.24 -4.07 10.93
CA ASN A 21 -1.72 -5.41 11.13
C ASN A 21 -2.85 -6.33 11.58
N THR A 22 -3.20 -7.31 10.76
CA THR A 22 -4.31 -8.24 11.03
C THR A 22 -4.00 -9.60 10.41
N ASP A 23 -4.73 -10.62 10.83
CA ASP A 23 -4.58 -11.97 10.27
C ASP A 23 -5.14 -12.04 8.84
N TRP A 24 -4.79 -13.10 8.12
CA TRP A 24 -5.17 -13.28 6.73
C TRP A 24 -6.69 -13.29 6.51
N LEU A 25 -7.47 -13.91 7.41
CA LEU A 25 -8.93 -14.00 7.27
C LEU A 25 -9.56 -12.62 7.43
N SER A 26 -9.14 -11.88 8.46
CA SER A 26 -9.59 -10.51 8.72
C SER A 26 -9.21 -9.55 7.58
N ALA A 27 -7.99 -9.68 7.02
CA ALA A 27 -7.55 -8.90 5.86
C ALA A 27 -8.40 -9.18 4.62
N ARG A 28 -8.70 -10.46 4.35
CA ARG A 28 -9.55 -10.88 3.24
C ARG A 28 -10.95 -10.30 3.36
N ASP A 29 -11.57 -10.44 4.53
CA ASP A 29 -12.94 -9.95 4.78
C ASP A 29 -13.00 -8.42 4.63
N PHE A 30 -11.98 -7.72 5.14
CA PHE A 30 -11.85 -6.27 4.99
C PHE A 30 -11.76 -5.81 3.53
N CYS A 31 -10.97 -6.49 2.71
CA CYS A 31 -10.89 -6.21 1.28
C CYS A 31 -12.24 -6.48 0.58
N GLN A 32 -12.87 -7.62 0.87
CA GLN A 32 -14.16 -8.02 0.27
C GLN A 32 -15.27 -7.04 0.61
N ALA A 33 -15.36 -6.58 1.86
CA ALA A 33 -16.33 -5.57 2.30
C ALA A 33 -16.21 -4.24 1.53
N LYS A 34 -15.08 -3.99 0.88
CA LYS A 34 -14.82 -2.80 0.07
C LYS A 34 -14.79 -3.08 -1.44
N ASN A 35 -15.36 -4.21 -1.89
CA ASN A 35 -15.32 -4.66 -3.29
C ASN A 35 -13.89 -4.74 -3.87
N MET A 36 -12.92 -5.11 -3.03
CA MET A 36 -11.53 -5.38 -3.41
C MET A 36 -11.17 -6.82 -3.09
N LEU A 37 -10.10 -7.32 -3.72
CA LEU A 37 -9.53 -8.62 -3.43
C LEU A 37 -8.25 -8.44 -2.59
N LEU A 38 -8.01 -9.38 -1.68
CA LEU A 38 -6.72 -9.46 -0.99
C LEU A 38 -5.66 -9.83 -2.03
N ALA A 39 -4.52 -9.14 -2.01
CA ALA A 39 -3.44 -9.40 -2.97
C ALA A 39 -2.91 -10.82 -2.77
N ASP A 40 -2.91 -11.58 -3.86
CA ASP A 40 -2.28 -12.90 -3.96
C ASP A 40 -1.10 -12.77 -4.91
N PHE A 41 0.02 -13.40 -4.57
CA PHE A 41 1.28 -13.27 -5.32
C PHE A 41 1.74 -14.65 -5.79
N SER A 42 1.94 -14.79 -7.09
CA SER A 42 2.32 -16.08 -7.68
C SER A 42 3.81 -16.39 -7.52
N SER A 43 4.63 -15.40 -7.15
CA SER A 43 6.08 -15.54 -7.02
C SER A 43 6.68 -14.49 -6.09
N LEU A 44 7.80 -14.83 -5.45
CA LEU A 44 8.53 -13.88 -4.57
C LEU A 44 8.97 -12.63 -5.32
N SER A 45 9.38 -12.75 -6.58
CA SER A 45 9.79 -11.61 -7.41
C SER A 45 8.65 -10.65 -7.70
N GLU A 46 7.44 -11.17 -7.93
CA GLU A 46 6.23 -10.36 -8.13
C GLU A 46 5.86 -9.62 -6.84
N TYR A 47 5.86 -10.33 -5.71
CA TYR A 47 5.69 -9.73 -4.39
C TYR A 47 6.68 -8.59 -4.16
N GLN A 48 7.98 -8.81 -4.43
CA GLN A 48 9.02 -7.82 -4.22
C GLN A 48 8.84 -6.58 -5.10
N ALA A 49 8.45 -6.76 -6.37
CA ALA A 49 8.19 -5.64 -7.27
C ALA A 49 7.04 -4.76 -6.74
N ILE A 50 5.93 -5.39 -6.36
CA ILE A 50 4.74 -4.68 -5.86
C ILE A 50 5.03 -4.04 -4.49
N TRP A 51 5.70 -4.76 -3.60
CA TRP A 51 6.10 -4.26 -2.28
C TRP A 51 7.01 -3.05 -2.40
N ASN A 52 8.01 -3.09 -3.29
CA ASN A 52 8.91 -1.97 -3.51
C ASN A 52 8.16 -0.75 -4.05
N SER A 53 7.24 -0.93 -5.00
CA SER A 53 6.39 0.16 -5.49
C SER A 53 5.52 0.78 -4.38
N LEU A 54 4.95 -0.05 -3.49
CA LEU A 54 4.15 0.42 -2.36
C LEU A 54 4.98 1.17 -1.32
N ILE A 55 6.17 0.66 -0.99
CA ILE A 55 7.11 1.29 -0.04
C ILE A 55 7.57 2.66 -0.58
N LEU A 56 7.90 2.76 -1.87
CA LEU A 56 8.30 4.02 -2.50
C LEU A 56 7.16 5.05 -2.45
N SER A 57 5.93 4.62 -2.73
CA SER A 57 4.74 5.48 -2.61
C SER A 57 4.55 5.97 -1.17
N TRP A 58 4.69 5.08 -0.19
CA TRP A 58 4.58 5.42 1.23
C TRP A 58 5.68 6.39 1.69
N ALA A 59 6.92 6.15 1.27
CA ALA A 59 8.06 7.00 1.62
C ALA A 59 7.89 8.41 1.05
N SER A 60 7.41 8.53 -0.19
CA SER A 60 7.10 9.84 -0.81
C SER A 60 6.05 10.62 -0.02
N LEU A 61 5.05 9.96 0.57
CA LEU A 61 4.04 10.62 1.39
C LEU A 61 4.63 11.18 2.69
N LYS A 62 5.66 10.53 3.25
CA LYS A 62 6.35 11.00 4.45
C LYS A 62 7.31 12.16 4.18
N THR A 63 8.04 12.13 3.07
CA THR A 63 8.97 13.22 2.72
C THR A 63 8.26 14.52 2.35
N THR A 64 6.99 14.47 1.93
CA THR A 64 6.21 15.69 1.64
C THR A 64 5.73 16.42 2.91
N THR A 65 5.99 15.89 4.11
CA THR A 65 5.57 16.51 5.39
C THR A 65 6.73 17.17 6.16
N GLU A 66 7.99 17.04 5.73
CA GLU A 66 9.14 17.48 6.54
C GLU A 66 10.17 18.40 5.84
N GLU A 67 9.88 18.93 4.64
CA GLU A 67 10.74 19.95 4.02
C GLU A 67 9.94 21.09 3.37
N ALA A 68 9.48 22.02 4.20
CA ALA A 68 9.54 23.42 3.84
C ALA A 68 10.58 24.06 4.75
N PRO A 69 11.85 24.27 4.33
CA PRO A 69 12.69 25.22 5.03
C PRO A 69 12.00 26.57 4.96
N ALA A 70 11.56 27.07 6.12
CA ALA A 70 11.10 28.43 6.27
C ALA A 70 12.27 29.37 5.92
N LEU A 71 12.35 29.75 4.64
CA LEU A 71 13.17 30.87 4.19
C LEU A 71 12.31 32.13 4.28
N TRP A 72 12.24 32.69 5.48
CA TRP A 72 12.04 34.13 5.72
C TRP A 72 12.51 34.48 7.13
#